data_AF-A0A1J5FMS9-F1
#
_entry.id   AF-A0A1J5FMS9-F1
#
_cell.length_a   1.000
_cell.length_b   1.000
_cell.length_c   1.000
_cell.angle_alpha   90.00
_cell.angle_beta   90.00
_cell.angle_gamma   90.00
#
_symmetry.space_group_name_H-M   'P 1'
#
loop_
_entity.id
_entity.type
_entity.pdbx_description
1 polymer ?
#
loop_
_entity_poly.entity_id
_entity_poly.type
_entity_poly.pdbx_seq_one_letter_code
_entity_poly.pdbx_strand_id
1 'polypeptide(L)'
;TKNQTVILTGCVLPADKQKFQNKVDLILDIKDLPRWPEKFKIKNSIPDRIGDEIKNFPEVHPDYFSINPDHSSKFEAYVPIMTGCNNFCAYCAVPYTRGREVSRPVEDIIQEVHTLIIQGYKLIILLGQNVNSYKSKISNFSLFERSLAEGQFLISNKISNFKFQISKNTSVNFPTLLKLISRIPGDYWLSFLTSHPKDLSDELINCFKECEHLIPYLHLPLQSGSNKILKAMNRNYTATDYVKLIKQVKQIKPMVAVSTDIIVGFPSETKKEFEATAKLMKKIKFDMAYLAQYSPRPGTAAAKLKDNVLATEKARRRSALNEILKKTALNNNKKMVGKRIEVLIEKCNNKNECLGKTKNFKDVKINVAPAFRQEKIRPKGRSYTIKKDLIGQFAKVKITKANAWNLEGKLII
;
A
#
# COMPACT_ATOMS: atom_id res chain seq x y z
N THR A 1 -12.57 -31.13 -23.44
CA THR A 1 -11.75 -30.02 -22.91
C THR A 1 -12.67 -28.87 -22.56
N LYS A 2 -12.75 -28.44 -21.29
CA LYS A 2 -13.63 -27.31 -20.92
C LYS A 2 -13.17 -26.07 -21.69
N ASN A 3 -14.04 -25.49 -22.52
CA ASN A 3 -13.84 -24.18 -23.13
C ASN A 3 -13.68 -23.17 -21.98
N GLN A 4 -12.44 -22.76 -21.71
CA GLN A 4 -12.16 -21.73 -20.72
C GLN A 4 -12.43 -20.37 -21.36
N THR A 5 -13.31 -19.59 -20.75
CA THR A 5 -13.49 -18.18 -21.10
C THR A 5 -12.40 -17.34 -20.46
N VAL A 6 -11.71 -16.54 -21.27
CA VAL A 6 -10.69 -15.59 -20.88
C VAL A 6 -11.29 -14.19 -20.84
N ILE A 7 -11.34 -13.59 -19.64
CA ILE A 7 -11.79 -12.21 -19.44
C ILE A 7 -10.57 -11.35 -19.07
N LEU A 8 -10.29 -10.31 -19.85
CA LEU A 8 -9.30 -9.29 -19.53
C LEU A 8 -9.97 -8.14 -18.77
N THR A 9 -9.52 -7.87 -17.55
CA THR A 9 -10.04 -6.77 -16.73
C THR A 9 -8.96 -6.05 -15.95
N GLY A 10 -9.31 -4.91 -15.35
CA GLY A 10 -8.43 -4.08 -14.54
C GLY A 10 -8.15 -2.72 -15.19
N CYS A 11 -6.96 -2.18 -14.95
CA CYS A 11 -6.53 -0.88 -15.48
C CYS A 11 -6.02 -1.00 -16.93
N VAL A 12 -6.90 -1.37 -17.85
CA VAL A 12 -6.55 -1.59 -19.27
C VAL A 12 -6.76 -0.29 -20.05
N LEU A 13 -5.70 0.23 -20.65
CA LEU A 13 -5.77 1.45 -21.49
C LEU A 13 -6.57 1.18 -22.78
N PRO A 14 -7.25 2.19 -23.36
CA PRO A 14 -7.99 2.03 -24.62
C PRO A 14 -7.18 1.37 -25.74
N ALA A 15 -5.91 1.78 -25.91
CA ALA A 15 -5.01 1.18 -26.90
C ALA A 15 -4.73 -0.31 -26.63
N ASP A 16 -4.59 -0.69 -25.36
CA ASP A 16 -4.40 -2.09 -24.97
C ASP A 16 -5.69 -2.90 -25.16
N LYS A 17 -6.87 -2.30 -24.92
CA LYS A 17 -8.15 -2.96 -25.21
C LYS A 17 -8.23 -3.36 -26.69
N GLN A 18 -7.91 -2.44 -27.60
CA GLN A 18 -7.88 -2.72 -29.04
C GLN A 18 -6.86 -3.81 -29.38
N LYS A 19 -5.67 -3.78 -28.77
CA LYS A 19 -4.63 -4.80 -28.98
C LYS A 19 -5.06 -6.21 -28.57
N PHE A 20 -5.86 -6.33 -27.50
CA PHE A 20 -6.26 -7.61 -26.94
C PHE A 20 -7.67 -8.06 -27.34
N GLN A 21 -8.46 -7.25 -28.05
CA GLN A 21 -9.86 -7.54 -28.38
C GLN A 21 -10.10 -8.89 -29.06
N ASN A 22 -9.14 -9.35 -29.88
CA ASN A 22 -9.20 -10.63 -30.61
C ASN A 22 -8.45 -11.77 -29.90
N LYS A 23 -7.92 -11.54 -28.69
CA LYS A 23 -7.12 -12.51 -27.93
C LYS A 23 -7.83 -13.02 -26.68
N VAL A 24 -8.96 -12.42 -26.32
CA VAL A 24 -9.74 -12.72 -25.12
C VAL A 24 -11.22 -12.69 -25.44
N ASP A 25 -12.01 -13.46 -24.71
CA ASP A 25 -13.44 -13.57 -24.92
C ASP A 25 -14.19 -12.32 -24.43
N LEU A 26 -13.66 -11.59 -23.46
CA LEU A 26 -14.31 -10.37 -22.97
C LEU A 26 -13.28 -9.40 -22.39
N ILE A 27 -13.47 -8.11 -22.62
CA ILE A 27 -12.70 -7.05 -21.95
C ILE A 27 -13.66 -6.24 -21.07
N LEU A 28 -13.35 -6.14 -19.77
CA LEU A 28 -14.15 -5.42 -18.79
C LEU A 28 -13.33 -4.36 -18.08
N ASP A 29 -13.87 -3.14 -17.98
CA ASP A 29 -13.31 -2.18 -17.05
C ASP A 29 -13.54 -2.65 -15.61
N ILE A 30 -12.64 -2.25 -14.70
CA ILE A 30 -12.74 -2.61 -13.28
C ILE A 30 -14.09 -2.19 -12.67
N LYS A 31 -14.66 -1.08 -13.14
CA LYS A 31 -15.96 -0.55 -12.71
C LYS A 31 -17.15 -1.45 -13.12
N ASP A 32 -16.95 -2.28 -14.15
CA ASP A 32 -17.98 -3.18 -14.66
C ASP A 32 -17.83 -4.61 -14.13
N LEU A 33 -16.82 -4.86 -13.28
CA LEU A 33 -16.52 -6.21 -12.78
C LEU A 33 -17.74 -6.88 -12.12
N PRO A 34 -18.56 -6.20 -11.30
CA PRO A 34 -19.77 -6.83 -10.73
C PRO A 34 -20.78 -7.30 -11.78
N ARG A 35 -20.78 -6.70 -12.98
CA ARG A 35 -21.68 -7.00 -14.09
C ARG A 35 -21.10 -7.98 -15.11
N TRP A 36 -19.96 -8.62 -14.81
CA TRP A 36 -19.36 -9.58 -15.73
C TRP A 36 -20.32 -10.69 -16.20
N PRO A 37 -21.24 -11.24 -15.37
CA PRO A 37 -22.17 -12.28 -15.84
C PRO A 37 -23.17 -11.75 -16.88
N GLU A 38 -23.66 -10.52 -16.69
CA GLU A 38 -24.58 -9.84 -17.61
C GLU A 38 -23.88 -9.58 -18.95
N LYS A 39 -22.69 -8.96 -18.90
CA LYS A 39 -21.91 -8.64 -20.11
C LYS A 39 -21.45 -9.89 -20.87
N PHE A 40 -21.17 -10.98 -20.16
CA PHE A 40 -20.81 -12.25 -20.79
C PHE A 40 -21.99 -12.92 -21.50
N LYS A 41 -23.18 -12.94 -20.89
CA LYS A 41 -24.39 -13.48 -21.54
C LYS A 41 -24.74 -12.72 -22.81
N ILE A 42 -24.67 -11.39 -22.79
CA ILE A 42 -25.00 -10.54 -23.94
C ILE A 42 -24.08 -10.82 -25.14
N LYS A 43 -22.76 -10.94 -24.92
CA LYS A 43 -21.82 -11.25 -26.01
C LYS A 43 -22.10 -12.61 -26.67
N ASN A 44 -22.57 -13.60 -25.92
CA ASN A 44 -22.90 -14.93 -26.44
C ASN A 44 -24.32 -15.04 -27.02
N SER A 45 -25.15 -13.99 -26.91
CA SER A 45 -26.55 -13.97 -27.35
C SER A 45 -26.77 -13.22 -28.67
N ILE A 46 -25.77 -12.45 -29.15
CA ILE A 46 -25.90 -11.54 -30.29
C ILE A 46 -25.01 -12.07 -31.43
N PRO A 47 -25.56 -12.48 -32.58
CA PRO A 47 -24.78 -12.80 -33.78
C PRO A 47 -23.95 -11.60 -34.24
N ASP A 48 -22.78 -11.87 -34.84
CA ASP A 48 -21.68 -10.94 -35.25
C ASP A 48 -22.03 -9.73 -36.15
N ARG A 49 -23.30 -9.28 -36.24
CA ARG A 49 -23.74 -8.21 -37.16
C ARG A 49 -24.33 -6.97 -36.51
N ILE A 50 -24.17 -6.76 -35.20
CA ILE A 50 -24.55 -5.49 -34.55
C ILE A 50 -23.36 -4.98 -33.73
N GLY A 51 -22.25 -4.67 -34.42
CA GLY A 51 -21.00 -4.23 -33.82
C GLY A 51 -20.98 -2.79 -33.31
N ASP A 52 -22.03 -1.99 -33.55
CA ASP A 52 -21.97 -0.55 -33.31
C ASP A 52 -23.06 0.03 -32.37
N GLU A 53 -24.08 -0.73 -32.00
CA GLU A 53 -25.21 -0.20 -31.20
C GLU A 53 -25.14 -0.50 -29.69
N ILE A 54 -24.17 -1.29 -29.23
CA ILE A 54 -23.93 -1.49 -27.79
C ILE A 54 -23.07 -0.33 -27.24
N LYS A 55 -23.49 0.92 -27.47
CA LYS A 55 -22.84 2.14 -26.95
C LYS A 55 -23.62 2.83 -25.83
N ASN A 56 -24.88 2.45 -25.59
CA ASN A 56 -25.76 3.12 -24.62
C ASN A 56 -26.33 2.14 -23.58
N PHE A 57 -25.48 1.50 -22.79
CA PHE A 57 -25.93 1.08 -21.46
C PHE A 57 -25.97 2.33 -20.57
N PRO A 58 -27.04 2.57 -19.80
CA PRO A 58 -27.00 3.60 -18.76
C PRO A 58 -25.81 3.29 -17.85
N GLU A 59 -24.89 4.26 -17.70
CA GLU A 59 -23.74 4.17 -16.80
C GLU A 59 -24.23 4.14 -15.35
N VAL A 60 -24.77 3.00 -14.93
CA VAL A 60 -24.95 2.68 -13.51
C VAL A 60 -23.65 2.03 -13.10
N HIS A 61 -22.75 2.81 -12.51
CA HIS A 61 -21.54 2.28 -11.89
C HIS A 61 -21.95 1.61 -10.58
N PRO A 62 -21.93 0.27 -10.47
CA PRO A 62 -22.00 -0.35 -9.15
C PRO A 62 -20.88 0.24 -8.30
N ASP A 63 -21.21 0.69 -7.10
CA ASP A 63 -20.25 1.31 -6.22
C ASP A 63 -19.13 0.30 -5.94
N TYR A 64 -17.90 0.62 -6.37
CA TYR A 64 -16.73 -0.24 -6.13
C TYR A 64 -16.56 -0.53 -4.63
N PHE A 65 -17.01 0.39 -3.76
CA PHE A 65 -16.96 0.23 -2.31
C PHE A 65 -18.06 -0.67 -1.75
N SER A 66 -19.08 -1.04 -2.53
CA SER A 66 -20.10 -2.00 -2.10
C SER A 66 -19.67 -3.46 -2.29
N ILE A 67 -18.47 -3.71 -2.83
CA ILE A 67 -17.93 -5.05 -2.99
C ILE A 67 -17.31 -5.49 -1.66
N ASN A 68 -17.84 -6.57 -1.07
CA ASN A 68 -17.24 -7.16 0.12
C ASN A 68 -15.86 -7.76 -0.22
N PRO A 69 -14.77 -7.30 0.40
CA PRO A 69 -13.44 -7.83 0.12
C PRO A 69 -13.30 -9.25 0.66
N ASP A 70 -12.74 -10.14 -0.15
CA ASP A 70 -12.24 -11.44 0.31
C ASP A 70 -10.76 -11.28 0.70
N HIS A 71 -10.44 -11.53 1.96
CA HIS A 71 -9.08 -11.39 2.48
C HIS A 71 -8.31 -12.71 2.36
N SER A 72 -7.19 -12.67 1.65
CA SER A 72 -6.31 -13.84 1.48
C SER A 72 -5.57 -14.26 2.76
N SER A 73 -5.57 -13.40 3.78
CA SER A 73 -5.01 -13.62 5.10
C SER A 73 -6.09 -13.48 6.16
N LYS A 74 -5.94 -14.21 7.28
CA LYS A 74 -6.81 -14.11 8.46
C LYS A 74 -6.30 -13.13 9.51
N PHE A 75 -5.16 -12.48 9.26
CA PHE A 75 -4.52 -11.57 10.20
C PHE A 75 -4.01 -10.27 9.55
N GLU A 76 -3.98 -10.19 8.22
CA GLU A 76 -3.61 -8.98 7.45
C GLU A 76 -4.77 -8.62 6.53
N ALA A 77 -5.20 -7.36 6.56
CA ALA A 77 -6.26 -6.85 5.70
C ALA A 77 -5.80 -5.59 4.97
N TYR A 78 -6.16 -5.51 3.70
CA TYR A 78 -6.03 -4.32 2.88
C TYR A 78 -7.40 -3.67 2.76
N VAL A 79 -7.53 -2.43 3.23
CA VAL A 79 -8.80 -1.70 3.28
C VAL A 79 -8.74 -0.55 2.27
N PRO A 80 -9.44 -0.65 1.12
CA PRO A 80 -9.54 0.45 0.18
C PRO A 80 -10.33 1.60 0.79
N ILE A 81 -9.71 2.78 0.86
CA ILE A 81 -10.36 4.00 1.38
C ILE A 81 -10.71 5.01 0.28
N MET A 82 -10.22 4.79 -0.94
CA MET A 82 -10.50 5.64 -2.10
C MET A 82 -10.19 4.91 -3.41
N THR A 83 -10.71 5.45 -4.51
CA THR A 83 -10.38 5.04 -5.89
C THR A 83 -10.17 6.25 -6.78
N GLY A 84 -9.44 6.09 -7.88
CA GLY A 84 -9.13 7.18 -8.83
C GLY A 84 -8.05 8.13 -8.32
N CYS A 85 -7.61 9.07 -9.16
CA CYS A 85 -6.53 9.99 -8.77
C CYS A 85 -6.60 11.33 -9.52
N ASN A 86 -6.38 12.43 -8.79
CA ASN A 86 -6.40 13.79 -9.34
C ASN A 86 -5.02 14.39 -9.64
N ASN A 87 -3.92 13.63 -9.48
CA ASN A 87 -2.56 14.16 -9.61
C ASN A 87 -2.05 14.33 -11.04
N PHE A 88 -2.62 13.65 -12.04
CA PHE A 88 -2.20 13.70 -13.46
C PHE A 88 -0.68 13.74 -13.66
N CYS A 89 0.05 12.83 -13.00
CA CYS A 89 1.49 12.68 -13.23
C CYS A 89 1.72 12.35 -14.71
N ALA A 90 2.74 12.96 -15.34
CA ALA A 90 2.89 12.91 -16.79
C ALA A 90 3.00 11.50 -17.36
N TYR A 91 3.46 10.53 -16.57
CA TYR A 91 3.66 9.12 -16.95
C TYR A 91 2.53 8.18 -16.48
N CYS A 92 1.57 8.67 -15.69
CA CYS A 92 0.61 7.82 -14.99
C CYS A 92 -0.69 7.67 -15.77
N ALA A 93 -1.11 6.42 -15.98
CA ALA A 93 -2.36 6.09 -16.68
C ALA A 93 -3.60 6.14 -15.76
N VAL A 94 -3.42 6.15 -14.44
CA VAL A 94 -4.49 5.97 -13.44
C VAL A 94 -5.67 6.93 -13.62
N PRO A 95 -5.48 8.26 -13.84
CA PRO A 95 -6.63 9.16 -14.01
C PRO A 95 -7.52 8.80 -15.20
N TYR A 96 -6.97 8.13 -16.22
CA TYR A 96 -7.69 7.72 -17.43
C TYR A 96 -8.34 6.35 -17.29
N THR A 97 -7.84 5.47 -16.42
CA THR A 97 -8.34 4.09 -16.25
C THR A 97 -9.19 3.90 -15.01
N ARG A 98 -9.00 4.71 -13.97
CA ARG A 98 -9.75 4.68 -12.71
C ARG A 98 -10.58 5.94 -12.46
N GLY A 99 -10.49 6.94 -13.33
CA GLY A 99 -11.22 8.19 -13.22
C GLY A 99 -10.69 9.12 -12.13
N ARG A 100 -11.53 10.10 -11.79
CA ARG A 100 -11.25 11.10 -10.75
C ARG A 100 -11.28 10.46 -9.37
N GLU A 101 -10.59 11.09 -8.45
CA GLU A 101 -10.54 10.62 -7.07
C GLU A 101 -11.92 10.66 -6.41
N VAL A 102 -12.28 9.55 -5.77
CA VAL A 102 -13.48 9.38 -4.96
C VAL A 102 -13.06 8.74 -3.64
N SER A 103 -13.36 9.41 -2.53
CA SER A 103 -13.12 8.88 -1.18
C SER A 103 -14.31 8.03 -0.74
N ARG A 104 -14.01 6.88 -0.11
CA ARG A 104 -15.02 6.04 0.52
C ARG A 104 -15.58 6.74 1.78
N PRO A 105 -16.89 6.59 2.09
CA PRO A 105 -17.46 7.10 3.33
C PRO A 105 -16.65 6.68 4.57
N VAL A 106 -16.58 7.58 5.56
CA VAL A 106 -15.73 7.32 6.74
C VAL A 106 -16.35 6.24 7.62
N GLU A 107 -17.67 6.23 7.69
CA GLU A 107 -18.50 5.29 8.44
C GLU A 107 -18.23 3.85 7.99
N ASP A 108 -18.19 3.61 6.68
CA ASP A 108 -17.91 2.29 6.09
C ASP A 108 -16.50 1.81 6.44
N ILE A 109 -15.50 2.71 6.38
CA ILE A 109 -14.11 2.37 6.70
C ILE A 109 -13.98 2.02 8.19
N ILE A 110 -14.57 2.83 9.08
CA ILE A 110 -14.51 2.59 10.52
C ILE A 110 -15.21 1.27 10.86
N GLN A 111 -16.37 1.01 10.27
CA GLN A 111 -17.11 -0.23 10.48
C GLN A 111 -16.30 -1.46 10.01
N GLU A 112 -15.74 -1.42 8.80
CA GLU A 112 -14.92 -2.53 8.29
C GLU A 112 -13.70 -2.77 9.17
N VAL A 113 -12.95 -1.72 9.52
CA VAL A 113 -11.74 -1.85 10.35
C VAL A 113 -12.09 -2.38 11.74
N HIS A 114 -13.18 -1.89 12.35
CA HIS A 114 -13.67 -2.40 13.63
C HIS A 114 -14.01 -3.89 13.56
N THR A 115 -14.76 -4.31 12.53
CA THR A 115 -15.08 -5.74 12.31
C THR A 115 -13.81 -6.58 12.14
N LEU A 116 -12.83 -6.11 11.37
CA LEU A 116 -11.55 -6.82 11.18
C LEU A 116 -10.78 -6.98 12.50
N ILE A 117 -10.75 -5.93 13.34
CA ILE A 117 -10.08 -5.98 14.64
C ILE A 117 -10.78 -7.00 15.57
N ILE A 118 -12.11 -7.03 15.61
CA ILE A 118 -12.88 -8.03 16.38
C ILE A 118 -12.60 -9.45 15.88
N GLN A 119 -12.44 -9.62 14.56
CA GLN A 119 -12.09 -10.90 13.95
C GLN A 119 -10.62 -11.32 14.20
N GLY A 120 -9.84 -10.49 14.88
CA GLY A 120 -8.46 -10.79 15.28
C GLY A 120 -7.40 -10.38 14.27
N TYR A 121 -7.72 -9.54 13.29
CA TYR A 121 -6.72 -9.04 12.34
C TYR A 121 -5.68 -8.18 13.06
N LYS A 122 -4.41 -8.45 12.79
CA LYS A 122 -3.24 -7.82 13.42
C LYS A 122 -2.60 -6.74 12.57
N LEU A 123 -2.84 -6.69 11.27
CA LEU A 123 -2.28 -5.69 10.37
C LEU A 123 -3.35 -5.15 9.43
N ILE A 124 -3.68 -3.87 9.60
CA ILE A 124 -4.63 -3.14 8.76
C ILE A 124 -3.82 -2.18 7.88
N ILE A 125 -3.95 -2.31 6.56
CA ILE A 125 -3.24 -1.48 5.58
C ILE A 125 -4.27 -0.71 4.77
N LEU A 126 -4.32 0.61 4.95
CA LEU A 126 -5.17 1.48 4.14
C LEU A 126 -4.56 1.64 2.74
N LEU A 127 -5.37 1.40 1.71
CA LEU A 127 -4.97 1.47 0.31
C LEU A 127 -5.80 2.48 -0.49
N GLY A 128 -5.16 3.01 -1.53
CA GLY A 128 -5.76 3.94 -2.48
C GLY A 128 -4.82 4.19 -3.65
N GLN A 129 -5.06 5.27 -4.38
CA GLN A 129 -4.09 5.79 -5.36
C GLN A 129 -3.32 6.99 -4.81
N ASN A 130 -3.92 7.75 -3.89
CA ASN A 130 -3.32 8.86 -3.15
C ASN A 130 -3.93 8.97 -1.75
N VAL A 131 -3.65 8.02 -0.86
CA VAL A 131 -4.38 7.90 0.43
C VAL A 131 -4.39 9.17 1.27
N ASN A 132 -3.33 9.97 1.22
CA ASN A 132 -3.20 11.17 2.03
C ASN A 132 -3.94 12.40 1.47
N SER A 133 -4.62 12.31 0.32
CA SER A 133 -5.64 13.29 -0.09
C SER A 133 -7.06 12.89 0.33
N TYR A 134 -7.25 11.77 1.05
CA TYR A 134 -8.56 11.31 1.50
C TYR A 134 -9.34 12.42 2.22
N LYS A 135 -10.58 12.58 1.79
CA LYS A 135 -11.53 13.54 2.36
C LYS A 135 -12.95 13.00 2.22
N SER A 136 -13.61 12.81 3.35
CA SER A 136 -15.01 12.38 3.42
C SER A 136 -15.85 13.40 4.21
N LYS A 137 -17.16 13.41 3.98
CA LYS A 137 -18.13 14.12 4.83
C LYS A 137 -18.82 13.08 5.70
N ILE A 138 -19.06 13.43 6.96
CA ILE A 138 -19.89 12.58 7.82
C ILE A 138 -21.34 12.82 7.42
N SER A 139 -22.00 11.77 6.97
CA SER A 139 -23.38 11.81 6.46
C SER A 139 -24.41 11.79 7.58
N ASN A 140 -24.13 11.06 8.67
CA ASN A 140 -25.01 10.97 9.83
C ASN A 140 -24.21 10.98 11.13
N PHE A 141 -24.01 12.18 11.68
CA PHE A 141 -23.19 12.36 12.87
C PHE A 141 -23.75 11.65 14.11
N SER A 142 -25.08 11.63 14.29
CA SER A 142 -25.69 10.98 15.45
C SER A 142 -25.55 9.46 15.39
N LEU A 143 -25.74 8.81 14.23
CA LEU A 143 -25.47 7.37 14.07
C LEU A 143 -23.99 7.04 14.24
N PHE A 144 -23.09 7.92 13.77
CA PHE A 144 -21.65 7.74 13.92
C PHE A 144 -21.23 7.80 15.41
N GLU A 145 -21.70 8.81 16.16
CA GLU A 145 -21.49 8.88 17.61
C GLU A 145 -22.12 7.69 18.33
N ARG A 146 -23.33 7.29 17.94
CA ARG A 146 -24.04 6.17 18.54
C ARG A 146 -23.35 4.84 18.26
N SER A 147 -22.80 4.62 17.05
CA SER A 147 -22.01 3.43 16.72
C SER A 147 -20.68 3.38 17.48
N LEU A 148 -20.09 4.55 17.77
CA LEU A 148 -18.93 4.66 18.66
C LEU A 148 -19.28 4.42 20.13
N ALA A 149 -20.55 4.61 20.54
CA ALA A 149 -21.03 4.47 21.91
C ALA A 149 -21.74 3.12 22.22
N GLU A 150 -22.45 2.53 21.24
CA GLU A 150 -23.26 1.30 21.36
C GLU A 150 -22.46 0.04 21.06
N GLY A 151 -21.44 0.12 20.19
CA GLY A 151 -20.32 -0.81 20.32
C GLY A 151 -19.67 -0.48 21.66
N GLN A 152 -19.54 -1.44 22.58
CA GLN A 152 -18.88 -1.26 23.88
C GLN A 152 -17.39 -0.86 23.73
N PHE A 153 -17.11 0.31 23.18
CA PHE A 153 -15.92 1.05 23.47
C PHE A 153 -16.05 1.43 24.94
N LEU A 154 -15.41 0.69 25.83
CA LEU A 154 -15.13 1.15 27.20
C LEU A 154 -14.19 2.36 27.08
N ILE A 155 -14.76 3.50 26.68
CA ILE A 155 -14.13 4.80 26.69
C ILE A 155 -14.10 5.19 28.16
N SER A 156 -13.07 4.73 28.88
CA SER A 156 -12.74 5.30 30.18
C SER A 156 -12.69 6.83 30.04
N ASN A 157 -13.10 7.53 31.10
CA ASN A 157 -13.31 8.98 31.26
C ASN A 157 -12.18 9.95 30.81
N LYS A 158 -11.24 9.55 29.95
CA LYS A 158 -10.16 10.36 29.37
C LYS A 158 -10.53 11.06 28.06
N ILE A 159 -11.66 10.74 27.41
CA ILE A 159 -12.12 11.48 26.20
C ILE A 159 -12.93 12.73 26.55
N SER A 160 -13.40 12.90 27.80
CA SER A 160 -14.13 14.12 28.21
C SER A 160 -13.32 15.42 28.01
N ASN A 161 -11.99 15.34 27.97
CA ASN A 161 -11.12 16.49 27.70
C ASN A 161 -10.76 16.68 26.22
N PHE A 162 -11.17 15.79 25.32
CA PHE A 162 -11.07 16.00 23.87
C PHE A 162 -12.47 16.28 23.35
N LYS A 163 -12.94 17.53 23.52
CA LYS A 163 -14.11 18.06 22.81
C LYS A 163 -13.85 17.95 21.31
N PHE A 164 -14.18 16.82 20.72
CA PHE A 164 -14.28 16.67 19.29
C PHE A 164 -15.56 17.42 18.89
N GLN A 165 -15.45 18.73 18.62
CA GLN A 165 -16.50 19.50 17.94
C GLN A 165 -16.56 19.03 16.47
N ILE A 166 -16.92 17.77 16.22
CA ILE A 166 -17.49 17.46 14.91
C ILE A 166 -18.88 18.07 14.93
N SER A 167 -19.05 19.10 14.11
CA SER A 167 -20.36 19.60 13.75
C SER A 167 -20.94 18.73 12.64
N LYS A 168 -22.26 18.83 12.41
CA LYS A 168 -23.00 18.14 11.35
C LYS A 168 -22.44 18.34 9.92
N ASN A 169 -21.45 19.22 9.73
CA ASN A 169 -20.78 19.53 8.45
C ASN A 169 -19.25 19.28 8.46
N THR A 170 -18.68 18.64 9.49
CA THR A 170 -17.22 18.46 9.54
C THR A 170 -16.77 17.40 8.53
N SER A 171 -15.81 17.78 7.69
CA SER A 171 -15.15 16.86 6.77
C SER A 171 -14.01 16.13 7.48
N VAL A 172 -13.95 14.80 7.32
CA VAL A 172 -12.86 13.96 7.82
C VAL A 172 -11.77 13.91 6.76
N ASN A 173 -10.58 14.40 7.11
CA ASN A 173 -9.37 14.26 6.32
C ASN A 173 -8.58 12.98 6.70
N PHE A 174 -7.53 12.65 5.94
CA PHE A 174 -6.72 11.46 6.21
C PHE A 174 -6.11 11.39 7.63
N PRO A 175 -5.48 12.45 8.18
CA PRO A 175 -5.02 12.45 9.58
C PRO A 175 -6.13 12.14 10.59
N THR A 176 -7.30 12.73 10.41
CA THR A 176 -8.46 12.46 11.28
C THR A 176 -8.92 11.02 11.17
N LEU A 177 -8.96 10.44 9.96
CA LEU A 177 -9.28 9.03 9.76
C LEU A 177 -8.29 8.11 10.51
N LEU A 178 -6.97 8.38 10.42
CA LEU A 178 -5.97 7.60 11.16
C LEU A 178 -6.17 7.69 12.67
N LYS A 179 -6.48 8.88 13.19
CA LYS A 179 -6.76 9.09 14.63
C LYS A 179 -8.02 8.36 15.07
N LEU A 180 -9.08 8.35 14.24
CA LEU A 180 -10.32 7.62 14.52
C LEU A 180 -10.07 6.11 14.56
N ILE A 181 -9.39 5.57 13.54
CA ILE A 181 -9.05 4.14 13.51
C ILE A 181 -8.18 3.78 14.72
N SER A 182 -7.12 4.55 14.99
CA SER A 182 -6.19 4.28 16.09
C SER A 182 -6.81 4.38 17.49
N ARG A 183 -8.08 4.82 17.63
CA ARG A 183 -8.81 4.78 18.90
C ARG A 183 -9.61 3.48 19.09
N ILE A 184 -9.77 2.68 18.04
CA ILE A 184 -10.41 1.36 18.13
C ILE A 184 -9.55 0.47 19.03
N PRO A 185 -10.07 -0.02 20.17
CA PRO A 185 -9.31 -0.89 21.05
C PRO A 185 -8.96 -2.20 20.36
N GLY A 186 -7.73 -2.65 20.54
CA GLY A 186 -7.27 -3.93 20.02
C GLY A 186 -5.77 -3.98 19.91
N ASP A 187 -5.22 -5.18 19.81
CA ASP A 187 -3.79 -5.37 19.56
C ASP A 187 -3.57 -5.58 18.06
N TYR A 188 -3.36 -4.49 17.34
CA TYR A 188 -3.12 -4.47 15.89
C TYR A 188 -2.16 -3.34 15.48
N TRP A 189 -1.67 -3.44 14.26
CA TRP A 189 -0.84 -2.46 13.57
C TRP A 189 -1.63 -1.80 12.46
N LEU A 190 -1.53 -0.48 12.35
CA LEU A 190 -2.10 0.32 11.29
C LEU A 190 -0.98 0.82 10.37
N SER A 191 -1.18 0.70 9.07
CA SER A 191 -0.30 1.25 8.04
C SER A 191 -1.11 1.79 6.86
N PHE A 192 -0.42 2.44 5.94
CA PHE A 192 -1.00 2.90 4.69
C PHE A 192 0.07 2.91 3.59
N LEU A 193 -0.37 2.74 2.35
CA LEU A 193 0.49 2.81 1.16
C LEU A 193 -0.04 3.85 0.18
N THR A 194 0.75 4.21 -0.82
CA THR A 194 0.39 5.15 -1.91
C THR A 194 0.15 6.60 -1.47
N SER A 195 1.14 7.18 -0.79
CA SER A 195 1.12 8.61 -0.43
C SER A 195 1.64 9.49 -1.58
N HIS A 196 1.30 10.77 -1.58
CA HIS A 196 1.94 11.78 -2.42
C HIS A 196 2.66 12.84 -1.56
N PRO A 197 3.91 13.25 -1.89
CA PRO A 197 4.67 14.21 -1.09
C PRO A 197 3.95 15.53 -0.81
N LYS A 198 3.23 16.06 -1.80
CA LYS A 198 2.44 17.31 -1.66
C LYS A 198 1.37 17.25 -0.56
N ASP A 199 0.87 16.05 -0.25
CA ASP A 199 -0.26 15.83 0.68
C ASP A 199 0.22 15.31 2.05
N LEU A 200 1.55 15.33 2.31
CA LEU A 200 2.12 14.96 3.60
C LEU A 200 2.16 16.19 4.53
N SER A 201 1.00 16.55 5.08
CA SER A 201 0.84 17.70 5.97
C SER A 201 1.52 17.49 7.34
N ASP A 202 1.81 18.58 8.05
CA ASP A 202 2.34 18.50 9.42
C ASP A 202 1.40 17.72 10.36
N GLU A 203 0.08 17.84 10.17
CA GLU A 203 -0.91 17.04 10.90
C GLU A 203 -0.75 15.53 10.64
N LEU A 204 -0.53 15.14 9.39
CA LEU A 204 -0.27 13.74 9.04
C LEU A 204 1.06 13.25 9.63
N ILE A 205 2.10 14.08 9.63
CA ILE A 205 3.38 13.74 10.23
C ILE A 205 3.22 13.54 11.75
N ASN A 206 2.44 14.39 12.43
CA ASN A 206 2.15 14.26 13.86
C ASN A 206 1.40 12.97 14.21
N CYS A 207 0.66 12.36 13.28
CA CYS A 207 0.03 11.07 13.51
C CYS A 207 1.03 9.96 13.87
N PHE A 208 2.29 10.01 13.39
CA PHE A 208 3.33 9.02 13.77
C PHE A 208 3.72 9.09 15.26
N LYS A 209 3.38 10.19 15.93
CA LYS A 209 3.52 10.38 17.38
C LYS A 209 2.21 10.10 18.12
N GLU A 210 1.08 10.57 17.58
CA GLU A 210 -0.22 10.57 18.25
C GLU A 210 -1.00 9.25 18.12
N CYS A 211 -0.85 8.52 17.01
CA CYS A 211 -1.57 7.27 16.77
C CYS A 211 -0.74 6.09 17.25
N GLU A 212 -1.19 5.43 18.32
CA GLU A 212 -0.52 4.29 18.95
C GLU A 212 -0.33 3.12 17.98
N HIS A 213 -1.36 2.81 17.19
CA HIS A 213 -1.34 1.69 16.25
C HIS A 213 -0.57 2.00 14.96
N LEU A 214 -0.31 3.29 14.64
CA LEU A 214 0.37 3.66 13.40
C LEU A 214 1.84 3.26 13.45
N ILE A 215 2.22 2.33 12.57
CA ILE A 215 3.57 1.79 12.56
C ILE A 215 4.59 2.80 12.02
N PRO A 216 5.87 2.73 12.46
CA PRO A 216 6.99 3.53 11.97
C PRO A 216 7.43 3.12 10.55
N TYR A 217 6.53 3.18 9.58
CA TYR A 217 6.81 2.97 8.17
C TYR A 217 6.09 4.03 7.33
N LEU A 218 6.84 4.68 6.43
CA LEU A 218 6.30 5.66 5.49
C LEU A 218 6.75 5.30 4.07
N HIS A 219 5.79 4.98 3.21
CA HIS A 219 6.00 4.93 1.77
C HIS A 219 5.70 6.28 1.14
N LEU A 220 6.75 6.94 0.64
CA LEU A 220 6.67 8.27 0.04
C LEU A 220 7.38 8.27 -1.33
N PRO A 221 6.65 8.26 -2.46
CA PRO A 221 7.23 8.21 -3.79
C PRO A 221 7.93 9.53 -4.18
N LEU A 222 9.25 9.48 -4.37
CA LEU A 222 10.07 10.60 -4.82
C LEU A 222 9.98 10.80 -6.33
N GLN A 223 10.02 9.69 -7.07
CA GLN A 223 10.12 9.57 -8.53
C GLN A 223 11.46 9.97 -9.13
N SER A 224 11.99 11.15 -8.79
CA SER A 224 13.30 11.63 -9.24
C SER A 224 13.91 12.59 -8.22
N GLY A 225 15.24 12.61 -8.11
CA GLY A 225 15.95 13.63 -7.32
C GLY A 225 16.28 14.91 -8.10
N SER A 226 15.87 15.01 -9.37
CA SER A 226 16.06 16.22 -10.19
C SER A 226 14.79 17.04 -10.26
N ASN A 227 14.87 18.33 -9.88
CA ASN A 227 13.75 19.27 -10.00
C ASN A 227 13.28 19.43 -11.46
N LYS A 228 14.19 19.35 -12.43
CA LYS A 228 13.83 19.41 -13.87
C LYS A 228 12.94 18.23 -14.25
N ILE A 229 13.31 17.02 -13.83
CA ILE A 229 12.55 15.80 -14.12
C ILE A 229 11.26 15.74 -13.32
N LEU A 230 11.28 16.14 -12.03
CA LEU A 230 10.08 16.27 -11.23
C LEU A 230 9.05 17.21 -11.88
N LYS A 231 9.49 18.38 -12.36
CA LYS A 231 8.62 19.31 -13.12
C LYS A 231 8.08 18.66 -14.39
N ALA A 232 8.92 17.98 -15.17
CA ALA A 232 8.50 17.27 -16.39
C ALA A 232 7.55 16.09 -16.11
N MET A 233 7.62 15.50 -14.91
CA MET A 233 6.69 14.49 -14.40
C MET A 233 5.38 15.08 -13.88
N ASN A 234 5.20 16.39 -13.93
CA ASN A 234 4.09 17.13 -13.33
C ASN A 234 4.02 16.98 -11.79
N ARG A 235 5.18 17.05 -11.13
CA ARG A 235 5.28 17.07 -9.65
C ARG A 235 5.38 18.50 -9.15
N ASN A 236 4.48 18.86 -8.24
CA ASN A 236 4.41 20.18 -7.61
C ASN A 236 5.23 20.24 -6.30
N TYR A 237 6.40 19.61 -6.29
CA TYR A 237 7.37 19.65 -5.19
C TYR A 237 8.79 19.51 -5.72
N THR A 238 9.76 19.96 -4.95
CA THR A 238 11.20 19.85 -5.26
C THR A 238 11.88 18.76 -4.43
N ALA A 239 13.10 18.41 -4.82
CA ALA A 239 13.98 17.56 -4.02
C ALA A 239 14.26 18.14 -2.63
N THR A 240 14.29 19.47 -2.49
CA THR A 240 14.49 20.14 -1.21
C THR A 240 13.27 19.98 -0.31
N ASP A 241 12.06 20.18 -0.86
CA ASP A 241 10.80 19.98 -0.12
C ASP A 241 10.69 18.54 0.38
N TYR A 242 11.00 17.58 -0.49
CA TYR A 242 11.02 16.16 -0.12
C TYR A 242 11.99 15.87 1.04
N VAL A 243 13.20 16.44 1.01
CA VAL A 243 14.16 16.29 2.11
C VAL A 243 13.64 16.90 3.40
N LYS A 244 12.97 18.05 3.34
CA LYS A 244 12.37 18.71 4.51
C LYS A 244 11.32 17.79 5.15
N LEU A 245 10.41 17.24 4.34
CA LEU A 245 9.38 16.29 4.80
C LEU A 245 10.01 15.08 5.50
N ILE A 246 10.99 14.42 4.87
CA ILE A 246 11.66 13.26 5.48
C ILE A 246 12.37 13.62 6.78
N LYS A 247 12.96 14.82 6.87
CA LYS A 247 13.58 15.29 8.11
C LYS A 247 12.54 15.47 9.23
N GLN A 248 11.40 16.09 8.94
CA GLN A 248 10.31 16.27 9.92
C GLN A 248 9.79 14.93 10.45
N VAL A 249 9.53 13.97 9.55
CA VAL A 249 9.08 12.63 9.95
C VAL A 249 10.14 11.93 10.82
N LYS A 250 11.42 12.00 10.45
CA LYS A 250 12.52 11.41 11.24
C LYS A 250 12.77 12.11 12.57
N GLN A 251 12.47 13.41 12.70
CA GLN A 251 12.52 14.12 13.97
C GLN A 251 11.43 13.63 14.93
N ILE A 252 10.22 13.41 14.42
CA ILE A 252 9.08 12.93 15.21
C ILE A 252 9.21 11.43 15.52
N LYS A 253 9.69 10.63 14.56
CA LYS A 253 9.85 9.17 14.69
C LYS A 253 11.24 8.75 14.18
N PRO A 254 12.29 8.79 15.03
CA PRO A 254 13.68 8.54 14.61
C PRO A 254 13.96 7.20 13.94
N MET A 255 13.20 6.15 14.30
CA MET A 255 13.33 4.81 13.69
C MET A 255 12.30 4.53 12.59
N VAL A 256 11.66 5.55 12.01
CA VAL A 256 10.78 5.37 10.85
C VAL A 256 11.56 4.79 9.67
N ALA A 257 11.04 3.70 9.10
CA ALA A 257 11.52 3.17 7.84
C ALA A 257 10.87 3.92 6.69
N VAL A 258 11.67 4.35 5.71
CA VAL A 258 11.17 5.11 4.57
C VAL A 258 11.38 4.30 3.30
N SER A 259 10.30 4.10 2.55
CA SER A 259 10.35 3.53 1.20
C SER A 259 9.90 4.55 0.15
N THR A 260 10.27 4.31 -1.11
CA THR A 260 10.00 5.24 -2.20
C THR A 260 9.89 4.54 -3.55
N ASP A 261 9.36 5.23 -4.57
CA ASP A 261 9.44 4.83 -5.97
C ASP A 261 10.35 5.79 -6.73
N ILE A 262 11.11 5.27 -7.69
CA ILE A 262 11.96 6.05 -8.59
C ILE A 262 11.80 5.51 -10.01
N ILE A 263 11.67 6.42 -10.99
CA ILE A 263 11.62 6.09 -12.42
C ILE A 263 12.91 6.60 -13.06
N VAL A 264 13.73 5.69 -13.59
CA VAL A 264 14.96 6.03 -14.31
C VAL A 264 14.73 6.09 -15.82
N GLY A 265 15.46 6.99 -16.47
CA GLY A 265 15.41 7.27 -17.90
C GLY A 265 14.08 7.83 -18.38
N PHE A 266 13.43 8.65 -17.55
CA PHE A 266 12.33 9.50 -18.01
C PHE A 266 12.81 10.35 -19.22
N PRO A 267 11.93 10.70 -20.18
CA PRO A 267 12.32 11.51 -21.33
C PRO A 267 13.05 12.78 -20.89
N SER A 268 14.16 13.10 -21.58
CA SER A 268 15.11 14.18 -21.26
C SER A 268 16.02 14.00 -20.02
N GLU A 269 15.99 12.87 -19.32
CA GLU A 269 16.89 12.61 -18.19
C GLU A 269 18.34 12.40 -18.66
N THR A 270 19.22 13.37 -18.37
CA THR A 270 20.66 13.26 -18.64
C THR A 270 21.40 12.63 -17.46
N LYS A 271 22.72 12.44 -17.62
CA LYS A 271 23.61 12.00 -16.54
C LYS A 271 23.51 12.91 -15.30
N LYS A 272 23.42 14.23 -15.49
CA LYS A 272 23.32 15.21 -14.38
C LYS A 272 22.05 14.99 -13.55
N GLU A 273 20.90 14.82 -14.19
CA GLU A 273 19.64 14.58 -13.48
C GLU A 273 19.61 13.21 -12.80
N PHE A 274 20.19 12.18 -13.43
CA PHE A 274 20.36 10.87 -12.79
C PHE A 274 21.25 10.94 -11.54
N GLU A 275 22.38 11.66 -11.61
CA GLU A 275 23.29 11.85 -10.49
C GLU A 275 22.66 12.61 -9.32
N ALA A 276 21.75 13.56 -9.60
CA ALA A 276 20.97 14.22 -8.56
C ALA A 276 20.10 13.21 -7.79
N THR A 277 19.44 12.28 -8.49
CA THR A 277 18.70 11.17 -7.88
C THR A 277 19.61 10.28 -7.02
N ALA A 278 20.76 9.85 -7.56
CA ALA A 278 21.72 9.03 -6.84
C ALA A 278 22.26 9.72 -5.57
N LYS A 279 22.59 11.01 -5.65
CA LYS A 279 23.03 11.83 -4.51
C LYS A 279 21.95 11.90 -3.43
N LEU A 280 20.69 12.07 -3.84
CA LEU A 280 19.57 12.18 -2.91
C LEU A 280 19.29 10.84 -2.20
N MET A 281 19.34 9.71 -2.90
CA MET A 281 19.21 8.38 -2.29
C MET A 281 20.29 8.15 -1.23
N LYS A 282 21.55 8.50 -1.52
CA LYS A 282 22.67 8.40 -0.55
C LYS A 282 22.45 9.28 0.69
N LYS A 283 21.86 10.47 0.50
CA LYS A 283 21.55 11.41 1.58
C LYS A 283 20.42 10.92 2.47
N ILE A 284 19.31 10.46 1.88
CA ILE A 284 18.10 10.07 2.60
C ILE A 284 18.24 8.72 3.29
N LYS A 285 19.00 7.80 2.67
CA LYS A 285 19.25 6.43 3.14
C LYS A 285 17.95 5.65 3.33
N PHE A 286 17.24 5.45 2.23
CA PHE A 286 15.99 4.69 2.19
C PHE A 286 16.17 3.26 2.69
N ASP A 287 15.12 2.71 3.28
CA ASP A 287 15.06 1.30 3.70
C ASP A 287 14.63 0.39 2.56
N MET A 288 13.83 0.92 1.62
CA MET A 288 13.38 0.23 0.42
C MET A 288 13.16 1.23 -0.71
N ALA A 289 13.38 0.83 -1.96
CA ALA A 289 12.96 1.63 -3.10
C ALA A 289 12.54 0.73 -4.27
N TYR A 290 11.42 1.07 -4.91
CA TYR A 290 10.99 0.43 -6.15
C TYR A 290 11.58 1.22 -7.32
N LEU A 291 12.47 0.57 -8.06
CA LEU A 291 13.24 1.20 -9.14
C LEU A 291 12.71 0.73 -10.48
N ALA A 292 11.87 1.56 -11.11
CA ALA A 292 11.29 1.29 -12.42
C ALA A 292 12.09 1.95 -13.53
N GLN A 293 12.11 1.33 -14.71
CA GLN A 293 12.55 2.00 -15.94
C GLN A 293 11.36 2.71 -16.56
N TYR A 294 11.56 3.92 -17.09
CA TYR A 294 10.51 4.60 -17.82
C TYR A 294 10.06 3.77 -19.02
N SER A 295 8.75 3.58 -19.10
CA SER A 295 8.05 2.95 -20.21
C SER A 295 6.89 3.87 -20.61
N PRO A 296 6.80 4.28 -21.89
CA PRO A 296 5.71 5.13 -22.34
C PRO A 296 4.38 4.41 -22.22
N ARG A 297 3.36 5.11 -21.71
CA ARG A 297 1.99 4.61 -21.58
C ARG A 297 1.09 5.38 -22.54
N PRO A 298 0.44 4.71 -23.52
CA PRO A 298 -0.45 5.39 -24.47
C PRO A 298 -1.46 6.32 -23.77
N GLY A 299 -1.64 7.51 -24.33
CA GLY A 299 -2.55 8.54 -23.79
C GLY A 299 -1.95 9.43 -22.69
N THR A 300 -0.83 9.06 -22.08
CA THR A 300 -0.17 9.90 -21.06
C THR A 300 0.60 11.07 -21.68
N ALA A 301 0.79 12.16 -20.93
CA ALA A 301 1.53 13.33 -21.42
C ALA A 301 3.00 12.99 -21.78
N ALA A 302 3.64 12.13 -20.98
CA ALA A 302 5.01 11.70 -21.20
C ALA A 302 5.16 10.81 -22.44
N ALA A 303 4.11 10.10 -22.87
CA ALA A 303 4.15 9.30 -24.10
C ALA A 303 4.22 10.16 -25.37
N LYS A 304 3.90 11.45 -25.29
CA LYS A 304 4.10 12.42 -26.38
C LYS A 304 5.54 12.94 -26.47
N LEU A 305 6.35 12.69 -25.44
CA LEU A 305 7.76 13.10 -25.41
C LEU A 305 8.60 12.05 -26.13
N LYS A 306 9.66 12.50 -26.81
CA LYS A 306 10.66 11.59 -27.41
C LYS A 306 11.40 10.83 -26.30
N ASP A 307 11.22 9.52 -26.25
CA ASP A 307 11.99 8.64 -25.37
C ASP A 307 13.44 8.53 -25.87
N ASN A 308 14.27 9.45 -25.39
CA ASN A 308 15.65 9.64 -25.83
C ASN A 308 16.69 8.99 -24.90
N VAL A 309 16.26 8.15 -23.95
CA VAL A 309 17.15 7.39 -23.07
C VAL A 309 17.11 5.92 -23.47
N LEU A 310 18.25 5.39 -23.90
CA LEU A 310 18.36 4.00 -24.35
C LEU A 310 17.97 3.02 -23.24
N ALA A 311 17.37 1.88 -23.63
CA ALA A 311 17.00 0.82 -22.69
C ALA A 311 18.20 0.27 -21.89
N THR A 312 19.36 0.18 -22.53
CA THR A 312 20.63 -0.21 -21.89
C THR A 312 21.05 0.81 -20.83
N GLU A 313 20.91 2.11 -21.09
CA GLU A 313 21.20 3.17 -20.12
C GLU A 313 20.18 3.16 -18.96
N LYS A 314 18.89 2.94 -19.24
CA LYS A 314 17.85 2.73 -18.20
C LYS A 314 18.22 1.54 -17.28
N ALA A 315 18.71 0.44 -17.85
CA ALA A 315 19.17 -0.72 -17.10
C ALA A 315 20.40 -0.42 -16.23
N ARG A 316 21.40 0.26 -16.79
CA ARG A 316 22.60 0.69 -16.05
C ARG A 316 22.24 1.60 -14.88
N ARG A 317 21.36 2.60 -15.11
CA ARG A 317 20.87 3.52 -14.08
C ARG A 317 20.13 2.80 -12.95
N ARG A 318 19.19 1.91 -13.30
CA ARG A 318 18.46 1.09 -12.33
C ARG A 318 19.41 0.24 -11.47
N SER A 319 20.37 -0.42 -12.10
CA SER A 319 21.39 -1.22 -11.40
C SER A 319 22.23 -0.36 -10.44
N ALA A 320 22.70 0.81 -10.88
CA ALA A 320 23.47 1.72 -10.06
C ALA A 320 22.69 2.24 -8.83
N LEU A 321 21.40 2.56 -8.97
CA LEU A 321 20.55 2.93 -7.83
C LEU A 321 20.27 1.74 -6.90
N ASN A 322 20.13 0.52 -7.45
CA ASN A 322 19.95 -0.68 -6.65
C ASN A 322 21.16 -0.96 -5.73
N GLU A 323 22.38 -0.72 -6.21
CA GLU A 323 23.58 -0.85 -5.37
C GLU A 323 23.64 0.20 -4.25
N ILE A 324 23.14 1.41 -4.49
CA ILE A 324 22.98 2.43 -3.43
C ILE A 324 21.94 1.96 -2.41
N LEU A 325 20.80 1.45 -2.87
CA LEU A 325 19.75 0.94 -2.00
C LEU A 325 20.26 -0.22 -1.14
N LYS A 326 20.92 -1.22 -1.74
CA LYS A 326 21.48 -2.39 -1.03
C LYS A 326 22.39 -1.97 0.13
N LYS A 327 23.27 -0.99 -0.09
CA LYS A 327 24.17 -0.44 0.95
C LYS A 327 23.40 0.29 2.05
N THR A 328 22.43 1.12 1.68
CA THR A 328 21.66 1.92 2.65
C THR A 328 20.69 1.06 3.47
N ALA A 329 19.98 0.13 2.84
CA ALA A 329 19.12 -0.86 3.48
C ALA A 329 19.90 -1.74 4.46
N LEU A 330 21.06 -2.28 4.05
CA LEU A 330 21.93 -3.06 4.94
C LEU A 330 22.37 -2.25 6.16
N ASN A 331 22.82 -1.00 5.96
CA ASN A 331 23.26 -0.14 7.05
C ASN A 331 22.12 0.20 8.03
N ASN A 332 20.89 0.35 7.54
CA ASN A 332 19.72 0.55 8.41
C ASN A 332 19.36 -0.74 9.16
N ASN A 333 19.37 -1.90 8.48
CA ASN A 333 19.06 -3.19 9.08
C ASN A 333 20.08 -3.58 10.16
N LYS A 334 21.36 -3.28 9.98
CA LYS A 334 22.41 -3.51 11.00
C LYS A 334 22.12 -2.84 12.34
N LYS A 335 21.41 -1.70 12.35
CA LYS A 335 21.00 -1.00 13.59
C LYS A 335 19.99 -1.78 14.44
N MET A 336 19.42 -2.86 13.89
CA MET A 336 18.46 -3.72 14.56
C MET A 336 19.11 -4.96 15.19
N VAL A 337 20.32 -5.32 14.78
CA VAL A 337 21.05 -6.46 15.33
C VAL A 337 21.27 -6.27 16.84
N GLY A 338 21.01 -7.33 17.61
CA GLY A 338 21.09 -7.33 19.07
C GLY A 338 19.82 -6.88 19.78
N LYS A 339 18.91 -6.17 19.09
CA LYS A 339 17.66 -5.66 19.68
C LYS A 339 16.60 -6.75 19.78
N ARG A 340 15.72 -6.60 20.77
CA ARG A 340 14.48 -7.37 20.92
C ARG A 340 13.37 -6.61 20.22
N ILE A 341 12.78 -7.18 19.18
CA ILE A 341 11.84 -6.50 18.29
C ILE A 341 10.57 -7.35 18.18
N GLU A 342 9.43 -6.67 18.19
CA GLU A 342 8.14 -7.29 17.93
C GLU A 342 7.98 -7.59 16.43
N VAL A 343 7.56 -8.81 16.11
CA VAL A 343 7.40 -9.32 14.75
C VAL A 343 6.02 -9.97 14.63
N LEU A 344 5.26 -9.59 13.61
CA LEU A 344 4.04 -10.30 13.21
C LEU A 344 4.44 -11.56 12.44
N ILE A 345 4.09 -12.73 12.96
CA ILE A 345 4.39 -14.01 12.31
C ILE A 345 3.42 -14.25 11.17
N GLU A 346 3.93 -14.39 9.94
CA GLU A 346 3.10 -14.55 8.75
C GLU A 346 2.99 -16.02 8.33
N LYS A 347 4.09 -16.76 8.44
CA LYS A 347 4.19 -18.16 7.98
C LYS A 347 5.16 -18.93 8.86
N CYS A 348 4.92 -20.22 9.05
CA CYS A 348 5.84 -21.14 9.70
C CYS A 348 5.96 -22.43 8.89
N ASN A 349 7.17 -23.01 8.84
CA ASN A 349 7.43 -24.27 8.18
C ASN A 349 7.66 -25.41 9.19
N ASN A 350 7.72 -26.65 8.72
CA ASN A 350 7.96 -27.83 9.56
C ASN A 350 9.42 -27.96 10.03
N LYS A 351 10.31 -27.03 9.66
CA LYS A 351 11.76 -27.06 9.92
C LYS A 351 12.18 -26.12 11.06
N ASN A 352 11.27 -25.74 11.96
CA ASN A 352 11.51 -24.81 13.07
C ASN A 352 11.83 -23.37 12.61
N GLU A 353 11.36 -22.96 11.44
CA GLU A 353 11.56 -21.62 10.94
C GLU A 353 10.20 -20.95 10.68
N CYS A 354 10.10 -19.69 11.12
CA CYS A 354 8.98 -18.83 10.77
C CYS A 354 9.48 -17.63 9.98
N LEU A 355 8.59 -17.06 9.17
CA LEU A 355 8.75 -15.78 8.52
C LEU A 355 7.76 -14.81 9.16
N GLY A 356 8.19 -13.58 9.34
CA GLY A 356 7.32 -12.53 9.81
C GLY A 356 7.85 -11.16 9.45
N LYS A 357 7.11 -10.13 9.85
CA LYS A 357 7.38 -8.74 9.51
C LYS A 357 7.47 -7.86 10.73
N THR A 358 8.47 -6.98 10.76
CA THR A 358 8.59 -5.95 11.80
C THR A 358 7.62 -4.79 11.57
N LYS A 359 7.41 -3.97 12.60
CA LYS A 359 6.76 -2.64 12.50
C LYS A 359 7.36 -1.70 11.45
N ASN A 360 8.58 -1.96 10.99
CA ASN A 360 9.26 -1.20 9.94
C ASN A 360 9.12 -1.84 8.54
N PHE A 361 8.24 -2.84 8.40
CA PHE A 361 8.05 -3.63 7.18
C PHE A 361 9.30 -4.34 6.67
N LYS A 362 10.21 -4.70 7.58
CA LYS A 362 11.35 -5.57 7.27
C LYS A 362 10.97 -7.01 7.54
N ASP A 363 11.27 -7.87 6.57
CA ASP A 363 11.06 -9.31 6.70
C ASP A 363 12.09 -9.92 7.64
N VAL A 364 11.64 -10.89 8.44
CA VAL A 364 12.44 -11.57 9.46
C VAL A 364 12.31 -13.07 9.28
N LYS A 365 13.44 -13.74 9.11
CA LYS A 365 13.55 -15.18 9.29
C LYS A 365 13.80 -15.49 10.77
N ILE A 366 12.92 -16.28 11.37
CA ILE A 366 12.91 -16.54 12.81
C ILE A 366 13.20 -18.01 13.04
N ASN A 367 14.24 -18.30 13.81
CA ASN A 367 14.52 -19.64 14.31
C ASN A 367 13.75 -19.87 15.61
N VAL A 368 12.95 -20.94 15.65
CA VAL A 368 12.12 -21.32 16.79
C VAL A 368 12.80 -22.44 17.57
N ALA A 369 13.00 -22.26 18.88
CA ALA A 369 13.70 -23.24 19.71
C ALA A 369 12.85 -24.51 19.96
N PRO A 370 13.48 -25.65 20.29
CA PRO A 370 12.79 -26.91 20.54
C PRO A 370 11.68 -26.88 21.60
N ALA A 371 11.82 -26.03 22.63
CA ALA A 371 10.84 -25.93 23.71
C ALA A 371 9.46 -25.42 23.26
N PHE A 372 9.33 -24.89 22.04
CA PHE A 372 8.07 -24.36 21.48
C PHE A 372 7.38 -25.34 20.51
N ARG A 373 7.73 -26.62 20.60
CA ARG A 373 7.24 -27.71 19.75
C ARG A 373 6.09 -28.44 20.42
N GLN A 374 5.15 -28.95 19.61
CA GLN A 374 4.29 -30.06 20.01
C GLN A 374 4.86 -31.37 19.45
N GLU A 375 4.88 -32.42 20.27
CA GLU A 375 5.17 -33.77 19.81
C GLU A 375 4.01 -34.30 18.96
N LYS A 376 4.32 -34.80 17.76
CA LYS A 376 3.37 -35.55 16.94
C LYS A 376 4.00 -36.90 16.60
N ILE A 377 3.38 -37.97 17.07
CA ILE A 377 3.86 -39.33 16.81
C ILE A 377 3.56 -39.68 15.35
N ARG A 378 4.59 -40.01 14.57
CA ARG A 378 4.45 -40.62 13.23
C ARG A 378 4.91 -42.08 13.28
N PRO A 379 4.42 -42.96 12.38
CA PRO A 379 4.73 -44.40 12.41
C PRO A 379 6.21 -44.78 12.25
N LYS A 380 7.10 -43.82 11.95
CA LYS A 380 8.55 -44.04 11.78
C LYS A 380 9.42 -43.02 12.55
N GLY A 381 8.93 -42.52 13.70
CA GLY A 381 9.71 -41.68 14.62
C GLY A 381 8.94 -40.48 15.20
N ARG A 382 9.48 -39.89 16.28
CA ARG A 382 8.97 -38.64 16.86
C ARG A 382 9.23 -37.49 15.89
N SER A 383 8.17 -36.81 15.45
CA SER A 383 8.27 -35.58 14.66
C SER A 383 7.74 -34.42 15.49
N TYR A 384 8.41 -33.28 15.40
CA TYR A 384 8.02 -32.07 16.11
C TYR A 384 7.41 -31.08 15.13
N THR A 385 6.29 -30.45 15.51
CA THR A 385 5.64 -29.40 14.72
C THR A 385 5.59 -28.10 15.52
N ILE A 386 5.85 -26.97 14.86
CA ILE A 386 5.63 -25.64 15.45
C ILE A 386 4.13 -25.47 15.68
N LYS A 387 3.72 -24.92 16.82
CA LYS A 387 2.32 -24.60 17.11
C LYS A 387 1.77 -23.70 15.99
N LYS A 388 0.76 -24.18 15.25
CA LYS A 388 0.10 -23.42 14.17
C LYS A 388 -0.46 -22.07 14.68
N ASP A 389 -0.72 -22.00 15.99
CA ASP A 389 -1.22 -20.83 16.72
C ASP A 389 -0.27 -19.62 16.73
N LEU A 390 1.00 -19.75 16.31
CA LEU A 390 1.88 -18.59 16.21
C LEU A 390 1.57 -17.71 14.99
N ILE A 391 0.99 -18.29 13.92
CA ILE A 391 0.68 -17.54 12.69
C ILE A 391 -0.39 -16.50 12.99
N GLY A 392 -0.15 -15.26 12.58
CA GLY A 392 -1.02 -14.13 12.87
C GLY A 392 -0.89 -13.59 14.28
N GLN A 393 0.17 -13.93 15.02
CA GLN A 393 0.45 -13.37 16.35
C GLN A 393 1.69 -12.48 16.33
N PHE A 394 1.72 -11.51 17.25
CA PHE A 394 2.94 -10.77 17.55
C PHE A 394 3.85 -11.57 18.46
N ALA A 395 5.14 -11.56 18.14
CA ALA A 395 6.17 -12.29 18.87
C ALA A 395 7.42 -11.43 19.08
N LYS A 396 8.05 -11.55 20.25
CA LYS A 396 9.34 -10.90 20.52
C LYS A 396 10.47 -11.72 19.90
N VAL A 397 11.30 -11.09 19.09
CA VAL A 397 12.42 -11.73 18.39
C VAL A 397 13.71 -10.98 18.67
N LYS A 398 14.77 -11.69 19.09
CA LYS A 398 16.12 -11.12 19.18
C LYS A 398 16.73 -11.17 17.80
N ILE A 399 16.99 -10.03 17.19
CA ILE A 399 17.63 -9.98 15.88
C ILE A 399 19.11 -10.36 16.06
N THR A 400 19.55 -11.38 15.34
CA THR A 400 20.92 -11.91 15.42
C THR A 400 21.75 -11.54 14.19
N LYS A 401 21.10 -11.31 13.05
CA LYS A 401 21.79 -10.98 11.80
C LYS A 401 20.93 -10.07 10.93
N ALA A 402 21.60 -9.28 10.10
CA ALA A 402 20.97 -8.37 9.15
C ALA A 402 21.61 -8.55 7.78
N ASN A 403 20.77 -8.73 6.75
CA ASN A 403 21.14 -8.65 5.34
C ASN A 403 20.50 -7.39 4.74
N ALA A 404 20.73 -7.11 3.46
CA ALA A 404 20.13 -5.95 2.79
C ALA A 404 18.60 -6.05 2.71
N TRP A 405 18.07 -7.26 2.51
CA TRP A 405 16.66 -7.50 2.20
C TRP A 405 15.85 -8.12 3.33
N ASN A 406 16.52 -8.66 4.36
CA ASN A 406 15.86 -9.29 5.50
C ASN A 406 16.71 -9.22 6.77
N LEU A 407 16.08 -9.59 7.87
CA LEU A 407 16.70 -9.84 9.16
C LEU A 407 16.61 -11.34 9.47
N GLU A 408 17.49 -11.81 10.36
CA GLU A 408 17.38 -13.12 10.98
C GLU A 408 17.38 -12.95 12.50
N GLY A 409 16.60 -13.77 13.21
CA GLY A 409 16.51 -13.68 14.65
C GLY A 409 16.04 -14.98 15.31
N LYS A 410 15.99 -14.94 16.64
CA LYS A 410 15.51 -16.03 17.48
C LYS A 410 14.31 -15.56 18.29
N LEU A 411 13.27 -16.39 18.35
CA LEU A 411 12.10 -16.14 19.19
C LEU A 411 12.52 -16.01 20.67
N ILE A 412 11.93 -15.05 21.38
CA ILE A 412 12.13 -14.81 22.82
C ILE A 412 10.77 -14.80 23.54
N ILE A 413 10.76 -15.22 24.81
CA ILE A 413 9.63 -15.06 25.73
C ILE A 413 9.79 -13.74 26.48
#